data_AF-A0A1B6IGH5-F1
#
_entry.id   AF-A0A1B6IGH5-F1
#
_cell.length_a   1.000
_cell.length_b   1.000
_cell.length_c   1.000
_cell.angle_alpha   90.00
_cell.angle_beta   90.00
_cell.angle_gamma   90.00
#
_symmetry.space_group_name_H-M   'P 1'
#
loop_
_entity.id
_entity.type
_entity.pdbx_description
1 polymer ?
#
loop_
_entity_poly.entity_id
_entity_poly.type
_entity_poly.pdbx_seq_one_letter_code
_entity_poly.pdbx_strand_id
1 'polypeptide(L)'
;CSSDLSRAVNLPVQYFSQKKGWMDQRIFKEWFEKHFVPQVENHLMSKNLPLKAVLLVDNAPSHPAENVMKSVDGNIVLKFLPPNVTPLIQPMDQGVIAATKKNYRSHLLERRINE
;
A
#
# COMPACT_ATOMS: atom_id res chain seq x y z
N CYS A 1 -15.89 -12.21 -25.64
CA CYS A 1 -15.45 -11.73 -24.32
C CYS A 1 -14.11 -11.00 -24.45
N SER A 2 -14.11 -9.73 -24.88
CA SER A 2 -12.85 -8.97 -25.07
C SER A 2 -12.96 -7.47 -24.73
N SER A 3 -14.05 -7.01 -24.13
CA SER A 3 -14.29 -5.56 -23.96
C SER A 3 -13.89 -4.98 -22.60
N ASP A 4 -13.46 -5.78 -21.62
CA ASP A 4 -13.31 -5.29 -20.22
C ASP A 4 -11.85 -5.24 -19.69
N LEU A 5 -10.85 -5.60 -20.50
CA LEU A 5 -9.44 -5.49 -20.10
C LEU A 5 -8.89 -4.05 -20.19
N SER A 6 -9.53 -3.16 -20.95
CA SER A 6 -9.04 -1.79 -21.18
C SER A 6 -9.15 -0.89 -19.94
N ARG A 7 -9.99 -1.24 -18.95
CA ARG A 7 -10.19 -0.45 -17.72
C ARG A 7 -9.17 -0.71 -16.62
N ALA A 8 -8.49 -1.85 -16.64
CA ALA A 8 -7.43 -2.15 -15.69
C ALA A 8 -6.13 -1.36 -15.95
N VAL A 9 -5.99 -0.76 -17.14
CA VAL A 9 -4.74 -0.16 -17.63
C VAL A 9 -4.42 1.20 -16.95
N ASN A 10 -5.37 1.82 -16.23
CA ASN A 10 -5.20 3.17 -15.65
C ASN A 10 -5.51 3.27 -14.15
N LEU A 11 -5.31 2.20 -13.38
CA LEU A 11 -5.37 2.33 -11.92
C LEU A 11 -4.05 2.93 -11.40
N PRO A 12 -4.07 3.91 -10.47
CA PRO A 12 -2.86 4.49 -9.87
C PRO A 12 -2.23 3.54 -8.84
N VAL A 13 -2.17 2.25 -9.15
CA VAL A 13 -1.71 1.18 -8.27
C VAL A 13 -0.69 0.34 -9.03
N GLN A 14 0.39 -0.03 -8.34
CA GLN A 14 1.42 -0.90 -8.90
C GLN A 14 0.99 -2.35 -8.73
N TYR A 15 0.84 -3.08 -9.84
CA TYR A 15 0.42 -4.48 -9.83
C TYR A 15 1.60 -5.41 -10.11
N PHE A 16 1.77 -6.43 -9.27
CA PHE A 16 2.84 -7.42 -9.36
C PHE A 16 2.24 -8.81 -9.51
N SER A 17 2.78 -9.62 -10.42
CA SER A 17 2.33 -11.00 -10.63
C SER A 17 3.27 -12.01 -9.96
N GLN A 18 2.69 -13.07 -9.39
CA GLN A 18 3.42 -14.19 -8.80
C GLN A 18 2.53 -15.42 -8.69
N LYS A 19 3.15 -16.60 -8.52
CA LYS A 19 2.45 -17.90 -8.46
C LYS A 19 1.56 -18.05 -7.21
N LYS A 20 1.92 -17.38 -6.11
CA LYS A 20 1.11 -17.34 -4.88
C LYS A 20 0.37 -16.01 -4.86
N GLY A 21 -0.92 -15.99 -4.52
CA GLY A 21 -1.74 -14.76 -4.49
C GLY A 21 -1.40 -13.76 -3.37
N TRP A 22 -0.24 -13.89 -2.71
CA TRP A 22 0.13 -13.15 -1.50
C TRP A 22 1.50 -12.52 -1.66
N MET A 23 1.66 -11.24 -1.35
CA MET A 23 2.94 -10.53 -1.45
C MET A 23 4.07 -11.27 -0.71
N ASP A 24 5.23 -11.39 -1.37
CA ASP A 24 6.45 -11.90 -0.75
C ASP A 24 7.41 -10.76 -0.36
N GLN A 25 8.44 -11.09 0.42
CA GLN A 25 9.43 -10.11 0.88
C GLN A 25 10.15 -9.40 -0.27
N ARG A 26 10.34 -10.09 -1.42
CA ARG A 26 11.03 -9.54 -2.59
C ARG A 26 10.18 -8.46 -3.26
N ILE A 27 8.90 -8.73 -3.50
CA ILE A 27 7.94 -7.78 -4.06
C ILE A 27 7.79 -6.58 -3.12
N PHE A 28 7.68 -6.82 -1.81
CA PHE A 28 7.57 -5.75 -0.84
C PHE A 28 8.82 -4.85 -0.82
N LYS A 29 10.02 -5.43 -0.87
CA LYS A 29 11.27 -4.68 -0.97
C LYS A 29 11.35 -3.85 -2.25
N GLU A 30 11.06 -4.46 -3.39
CA GLU A 30 11.06 -3.77 -4.68
C GLU A 30 10.06 -2.62 -4.70
N TRP A 31 8.86 -2.84 -4.16
CA TRP A 31 7.85 -1.79 -4.00
C TRP A 31 8.34 -0.65 -3.11
N PHE A 32 8.95 -0.96 -1.96
CA PHE A 32 9.44 0.04 -1.03
C PHE A 32 10.51 0.93 -1.69
N GLU A 33 11.52 0.32 -2.30
CA GLU A 33 12.67 1.02 -2.88
C GLU A 33 12.33 1.78 -4.17
N LYS A 34 11.58 1.15 -5.09
CA LYS A 34 11.34 1.71 -6.43
C LYS A 34 10.09 2.57 -6.52
N HIS A 35 9.15 2.43 -5.59
CA HIS A 35 7.86 3.13 -5.67
C HIS A 35 7.56 3.96 -4.42
N PHE A 36 7.61 3.38 -3.22
CA PHE A 36 7.25 4.10 -2.00
C PHE A 36 8.20 5.26 -1.71
N VAL A 37 9.52 5.00 -1.63
CA VAL A 37 10.52 6.02 -1.32
C VAL A 37 10.46 7.21 -2.29
N PRO A 38 10.51 7.03 -3.64
CA PRO A 38 10.44 8.17 -4.56
C PRO A 38 9.12 8.94 -4.48
N GLN A 39 7.99 8.27 -4.27
CA GLN A 39 6.69 8.94 -4.15
C GLN A 39 6.61 9.79 -2.88
N VAL A 40 7.12 9.29 -1.76
CA VAL A 40 7.17 10.03 -0.50
C VAL A 40 8.11 11.22 -0.61
N GLU A 41 9.29 11.06 -1.19
CA GLU A 41 10.22 12.17 -1.43
C GLU A 41 9.57 13.26 -2.28
N ASN A 42 8.96 12.89 -3.42
CA ASN A 42 8.25 13.82 -4.28
C ASN A 42 7.12 14.55 -3.54
N HIS A 43 6.35 13.83 -2.72
CA HIS A 43 5.30 14.42 -1.92
C HIS A 43 5.86 15.44 -0.90
N LEU A 44 6.90 15.08 -0.17
CA LEU A 44 7.52 15.94 0.83
C LEU A 44 8.17 17.17 0.18
N MET A 45 8.86 17.02 -0.95
CA MET A 45 9.40 18.12 -1.74
C MET A 45 8.30 19.07 -2.20
N SER A 46 7.19 18.56 -2.73
CA SER A 46 6.05 19.37 -3.19
C SER A 46 5.41 20.20 -2.08
N LYS A 47 5.56 19.75 -0.82
CA LYS A 47 5.07 20.43 0.37
C LYS A 47 6.13 21.24 1.10
N ASN A 48 7.35 21.31 0.57
CA ASN A 48 8.50 21.95 1.21
C ASN A 48 8.75 21.41 2.64
N LEU A 49 8.63 20.10 2.82
CA LEU A 49 8.87 19.40 4.08
C LEU A 49 10.23 18.68 4.05
N PRO A 50 10.85 18.42 5.22
CA PRO A 50 12.05 17.60 5.31
C PRO A 50 11.80 16.21 4.71
N LEU A 51 12.79 15.66 4.00
CA LEU A 51 12.75 14.31 3.40
C LEU A 51 12.91 13.21 4.44
N LYS A 52 12.01 13.17 5.43
CA LYS A 52 12.05 12.24 6.54
C LYS A 52 10.67 11.67 6.78
N ALA A 53 10.56 10.34 6.77
CA ALA A 53 9.29 9.65 6.95
C ALA A 53 9.44 8.29 7.64
N VAL A 54 8.34 7.82 8.23
CA VAL A 54 8.24 6.47 8.79
C VAL A 54 7.06 5.77 8.14
N LEU A 55 7.31 4.62 7.54
CA LEU A 55 6.26 3.70 7.09
C LEU A 55 5.92 2.74 8.23
N LEU A 56 4.71 2.83 8.76
CA LEU A 56 4.20 1.92 9.79
C LEU A 56 3.47 0.75 9.12
N VAL A 57 3.85 -0.48 9.47
CA VAL A 57 3.29 -1.71 8.86
C VAL A 57 2.92 -2.72 9.95
N ASP A 58 1.92 -3.57 9.70
CA ASP A 58 1.64 -4.72 10.57
C ASP A 58 2.81 -5.71 10.58
N ASN A 59 2.90 -6.45 11.68
CA ASN A 59 3.81 -7.57 11.77
C ASN A 59 3.20 -8.77 11.02
N ALA A 60 3.63 -8.98 9.77
CA ALA A 60 3.21 -10.10 8.93
C ALA A 60 4.44 -10.91 8.46
N PRO A 61 4.34 -12.24 8.31
CA PRO A 61 5.46 -13.08 7.86
C PRO A 61 6.04 -12.69 6.47
N SER A 62 5.24 -12.00 5.65
CA SER A 62 5.62 -11.48 4.34
C SER A 62 6.55 -10.27 4.40
N HIS A 63 6.74 -9.65 5.56
CA HIS A 63 7.56 -8.45 5.67
C HIS A 63 9.03 -8.79 5.99
N PRO A 64 9.99 -8.18 5.27
CA PRO A 64 11.41 -8.32 5.58
C PRO A 64 11.75 -7.63 6.91
N ALA A 65 12.84 -8.06 7.56
CA ALA A 65 13.25 -7.50 8.83
C ALA A 65 13.51 -5.98 8.77
N GLU A 66 13.18 -5.24 9.84
CA GLU A 66 13.25 -3.76 9.89
C GLU A 66 14.64 -3.20 9.56
N ASN A 67 15.68 -3.95 9.89
CA ASN A 67 17.07 -3.55 9.69
C ASN A 67 17.46 -3.45 8.21
N VAL A 68 16.65 -3.97 7.29
CA VAL A 68 16.92 -3.98 5.85
C VAL A 68 16.11 -2.91 5.08
N MET A 69 15.10 -2.30 5.70
CA MET A 69 14.11 -1.46 5.00
C MET A 69 14.25 0.02 5.33
N LYS A 70 15.24 0.66 4.70
CA LYS A 70 15.51 2.10 4.82
C LYS A 70 15.91 2.67 3.45
N SER A 71 15.65 3.95 3.22
CA SER A 71 16.23 4.68 2.09
C SER A 71 17.76 4.70 2.17
N VAL A 72 18.43 5.02 1.05
CA VAL A 72 19.90 5.06 0.95
C VAL A 72 20.51 6.00 1.99
N ASP A 73 19.86 7.13 2.25
CA ASP A 73 20.28 8.12 3.25
C ASP A 73 19.79 7.81 4.68
N GLY A 74 18.95 6.77 4.84
CA GLY A 74 18.38 6.34 6.11
C GLY A 74 17.27 7.23 6.67
N ASN A 75 16.81 8.25 5.94
CA ASN A 75 15.81 9.20 6.44
C ASN A 75 14.36 8.72 6.29
N ILE A 76 14.12 7.78 5.38
CA ILE A 76 12.84 7.09 5.24
C ILE A 76 13.01 5.66 5.73
N VAL A 77 12.26 5.29 6.77
CA VAL A 77 12.43 4.01 7.45
C VAL A 77 11.10 3.28 7.58
N LEU A 78 11.16 1.95 7.58
CA LEU A 78 10.03 1.11 7.94
C LEU A 78 10.08 0.76 9.43
N LYS A 79 8.90 0.73 10.07
CA LYS A 79 8.71 0.32 11.45
C LYS A 79 7.49 -0.59 11.56
N PHE A 80 7.61 -1.67 12.32
CA PHE A 80 6.47 -2.53 12.63
C PHE A 80 5.68 -1.98 13.80
N LEU A 81 4.37 -2.10 13.70
CA LEU A 81 3.49 -1.92 14.84
C LEU A 81 3.64 -3.12 15.81
N PRO A 82 3.39 -2.92 17.11
CA PRO A 82 3.54 -4.00 18.08
C PRO A 82 2.65 -5.19 17.72
N PRO A 83 3.10 -6.44 18.00
CA PRO A 83 2.29 -7.62 17.75
C PRO A 83 1.02 -7.60 18.60
N ASN A 84 -0.06 -8.19 18.09
CA ASN A 84 -1.34 -8.39 18.78
C ASN A 84 -2.16 -7.14 19.16
N VAL A 85 -1.75 -5.93 18.73
CA VAL A 85 -2.56 -4.70 18.87
C VAL A 85 -3.06 -4.17 17.52
N THR A 86 -2.86 -4.95 16.44
CA THR A 86 -3.16 -4.60 15.06
C THR A 86 -4.58 -4.03 14.88
N PRO A 87 -5.67 -4.69 15.33
CA PRO A 87 -7.01 -4.16 15.10
C PRO A 87 -7.29 -2.86 15.86
N LEU A 88 -6.60 -2.65 16.99
CA LEU A 88 -6.81 -1.49 17.86
C LEU A 88 -6.01 -0.28 17.42
N ILE A 89 -4.89 -0.44 16.72
CA ILE A 89 -3.98 0.66 16.39
C ILE A 89 -3.87 0.91 14.89
N GLN A 90 -4.14 -0.09 14.04
CA GLN A 90 -3.97 0.05 12.60
C GLN A 90 -5.07 0.91 11.99
N PRO A 91 -4.75 2.11 11.46
CA PRO A 91 -5.76 2.97 10.87
C PRO A 91 -6.47 2.32 9.68
N MET A 92 -5.78 1.42 8.97
CA MET A 92 -6.34 0.64 7.87
C MET A 92 -7.51 -0.23 8.33
N ASP A 93 -7.33 -0.97 9.43
CA ASP A 93 -8.35 -1.85 10.02
C ASP A 93 -9.45 -1.07 10.74
N GLN A 94 -9.13 0.10 11.32
CA GLN A 94 -10.07 0.91 12.09
C GLN A 94 -11.15 1.61 11.25
N GLY A 95 -11.02 1.69 9.93
CA GLY A 95 -12.07 2.32 9.14
C GLY A 95 -11.79 2.47 7.66
N VAL A 96 -10.53 2.59 7.25
CA VAL A 96 -10.20 2.81 5.82
C VAL A 96 -10.66 1.62 4.97
N ILE A 97 -10.39 0.39 5.41
CA ILE A 97 -10.83 -0.82 4.71
C ILE A 97 -12.36 -0.92 4.69
N ALA A 98 -13.02 -0.65 5.82
CA ALA A 98 -14.47 -0.71 5.93
C ALA A 98 -15.15 0.33 5.02
N ALA A 99 -14.67 1.58 5.03
CA ALA A 99 -15.17 2.66 4.19
C ALA A 99 -14.95 2.36 2.69
N THR A 100 -13.76 1.88 2.32
CA THR A 100 -13.46 1.49 0.94
C THR A 100 -14.40 0.38 0.45
N LYS A 101 -14.61 -0.68 1.26
CA LYS A 101 -15.54 -1.77 0.92
C LYS A 101 -16.97 -1.27 0.77
N LYS A 102 -17.42 -0.38 1.66
CA LYS A 102 -18.76 0.22 1.61
C LYS A 102 -18.95 1.04 0.33
N ASN A 103 -18.00 1.92 0.02
CA ASN A 103 -18.05 2.76 -1.18
C ASN A 103 -18.02 1.91 -2.44
N TYR A 104 -17.13 0.92 -2.53
CA TYR A 104 -17.06 0.01 -3.67
C TYR A 104 -18.39 -0.73 -3.92
N ARG A 105 -18.99 -1.29 -2.85
CA ARG A 105 -20.29 -1.98 -2.96
C ARG A 105 -21.40 -1.06 -3.43
N SER A 106 -21.46 0.17 -2.90
CA SER A 106 -22.49 1.14 -3.27
C SER A 106 -22.41 1.48 -4.76
N HIS A 107 -21.21 1.82 -5.26
CA HIS A 107 -21.00 2.11 -6.68
C HIS A 107 -21.24 0.90 -7.59
N LEU A 108 -20.92 -0.31 -7.13
CA LEU A 108 -21.17 -1.53 -7.90
C LEU A 108 -22.67 -1.81 -8.05
N LEU A 109 -23.46 -1.56 -7.00
CA LEU A 109 -24.91 -1.72 -7.04
C LEU A 109 -25.56 -0.64 -7.91
N GLU A 110 -25.16 0.63 -7.76
CA GLU A 110 -25.63 1.72 -8.61
C GLU A 110 -25.39 1.42 -10.10
N ARG A 111 -24.20 0.93 -10.45
CA ARG A 111 -23.91 0.51 -11.83
C ARG A 111 -24.85 -0.57 -12.34
N ARG A 112 -25.12 -1.59 -11.53
CA ARG A 112 -26.01 -2.70 -11.92
C ARG A 112 -27.48 -2.30 -11.99
N ILE A 113 -27.90 -1.29 -11.23
CA ILE A 113 -29.29 -0.79 -11.27
C ILE A 113 -29.50 0.12 -12.49
N ASN A 114 -28.46 0.82 -12.92
CA ASN A 114 -28.48 1.74 -14.07
C ASN A 114 -28.13 1.07 -15.41
N GLU A 115 -27.93 -0.25 -15.42
CA GLU A 115 -27.82 -1.11 -16.62
C GLU A 115 -29.20 -1.62 -17.03
#